data_AF-A0A8G1IWF4-F1
#
_entry.id   AF-A0A8G1IWF4-F1
#
_cell.length_a   1.000
_cell.length_b   1.000
_cell.length_c   1.000
_cell.angle_alpha   90.00
_cell.angle_beta   90.00
_cell.angle_gamma   90.00
#
_symmetry.space_group_name_H-M   'P 1'
#
loop_
_entity.id
_entity.type
_entity.pdbx_description
1 polymer ?
#
loop_
_entity_poly.entity_id
_entity_poly.type
_entity_poly.pdbx_seq_one_letter_code
_entity_poly.pdbx_strand_id
1 'polypeptide(L)'
;MPVFDLRRDGKTLLEREWLQEGEWLRECAPSWSLTAFEGIPKPYPTAGQAWAAAGRFVARLPVYLFVSWVVLLAGESGGDVGTSSPRRPAAVVWGDGLASRAGSLAAPALRRPGIWALTDRRVAFLGVRGRTRSRLLSAAPTPRGSHEGYRPAPIETVAEFPADEWAYAGTVERTRTTRLLKRTKSIGEYARIVFADGSGIDVRKG
;
A
#
# COMPACT_ATOMS: atom_id res chain seq x y z
N MET A 1 7.90 14.73 17.93
CA MET A 1 8.24 14.27 16.57
C MET A 1 7.03 14.45 15.69
N PRO A 2 7.15 15.11 14.52
CA PRO A 2 6.01 15.34 13.63
C PRO A 2 5.44 14.01 13.13
N VAL A 3 4.11 13.95 13.05
CA VAL A 3 3.34 12.75 12.69
C VAL A 3 2.97 12.89 11.21
N PHE A 4 3.47 11.98 10.37
CA PHE A 4 3.16 11.95 8.93
C PHE A 4 2.02 10.98 8.65
N ASP A 5 0.94 11.45 8.02
CA ASP A 5 -0.15 10.61 7.54
C ASP A 5 -0.01 10.37 6.03
N LEU A 6 0.40 9.15 5.67
CA LEU A 6 0.61 8.72 4.29
C LEU A 6 -0.60 8.97 3.37
N ARG A 7 -1.83 8.91 3.90
CA ARG A 7 -3.03 9.13 3.08
C ARG A 7 -3.32 10.60 2.84
N ARG A 8 -3.07 11.43 3.85
CA ARG A 8 -3.45 12.85 3.83
C ARG A 8 -2.34 13.71 3.24
N ASP A 9 -1.11 13.44 3.68
CA ASP A 9 0.05 14.28 3.39
C ASP A 9 0.81 13.78 2.16
N GLY A 10 0.58 12.52 1.75
CA GLY A 10 1.31 11.87 0.65
C GLY A 10 1.29 12.65 -0.66
N LYS A 11 0.12 13.14 -1.08
CA LYS A 11 -0.02 13.92 -2.32
C LYS A 11 0.74 15.25 -2.25
N THR A 12 0.53 16.02 -1.18
CA THR A 12 1.20 17.32 -0.98
C THR A 12 2.72 17.17 -0.88
N LEU A 13 3.20 16.08 -0.28
CA LEU A 13 4.62 15.79 -0.17
C LEU A 13 5.22 15.39 -1.53
N LEU A 14 4.51 14.62 -2.36
CA LEU A 14 4.95 14.35 -3.75
C LEU A 14 5.09 15.64 -4.56
N GLU A 15 4.06 16.49 -4.51
CA GLU A 15 3.99 17.74 -5.26
C GLU A 15 5.08 18.73 -4.88
N ARG A 16 5.55 18.71 -3.62
CA ARG A 16 6.57 19.64 -3.11
C ARG A 16 8.00 19.15 -3.27
N GLU A 17 8.23 17.85 -3.08
CA GLU A 17 9.60 17.34 -2.86
C GLU A 17 10.04 16.29 -3.87
N TRP A 18 9.12 15.71 -4.64
CA TRP A 18 9.44 14.58 -5.51
C TRP A 18 9.21 14.83 -6.99
N LEU A 19 8.17 15.59 -7.36
CA LEU A 19 7.93 15.96 -8.75
C LEU A 19 9.06 16.84 -9.29
N GLN A 20 9.50 16.53 -10.51
CA GLN A 20 10.42 17.37 -11.26
C GLN A 20 9.71 18.58 -11.87
N GLU A 21 10.48 19.58 -12.30
CA GLU A 21 9.91 20.76 -12.96
C GLU A 21 9.17 20.38 -14.24
N GLY A 22 7.91 20.81 -14.33
CA GLY A 22 7.00 20.49 -15.44
C GLY A 22 6.45 19.05 -15.45
N GLU A 23 6.73 18.25 -14.42
CA GLU A 23 6.11 16.94 -14.21
C GLU A 23 4.79 17.10 -13.45
N TRP A 24 3.75 16.35 -13.84
CA TRP A 24 2.45 16.40 -13.15
C TRP A 24 2.00 15.01 -12.69
N LEU A 25 1.46 14.97 -11.48
CA LEU A 25 0.99 13.76 -10.84
C LEU A 25 -0.37 13.34 -11.43
N ARG A 26 -0.42 12.16 -12.06
CA ARG A 26 -1.66 11.54 -12.55
C ARG A 26 -2.42 10.89 -11.42
N GLU A 27 -1.77 9.98 -10.70
CA GLU A 27 -2.39 9.18 -9.65
C GLU A 27 -1.43 8.96 -8.49
N CYS A 28 -1.98 8.91 -7.28
CA CYS A 28 -1.24 8.64 -6.06
C CYS A 28 -2.02 7.63 -5.19
N ALA A 29 -1.45 6.44 -5.00
CA ALA A 29 -2.07 5.41 -4.18
C ALA A 29 -1.19 5.07 -2.95
N PRO A 30 -1.53 5.60 -1.76
CA PRO A 30 -0.81 5.28 -0.54
C PRO A 30 -1.05 3.82 -0.14
N SER A 31 0.04 3.09 0.06
CA SER A 31 0.08 1.68 0.38
C SER A 31 0.58 1.44 1.80
N TRP A 32 -0.23 0.74 2.60
CA TRP A 32 0.09 0.30 3.97
C TRP A 32 0.19 -1.22 4.08
N SER A 33 -0.10 -1.93 3.00
CA SER A 33 -0.20 -3.39 2.95
C SER A 33 0.31 -3.90 1.62
N LEU A 34 0.63 -5.19 1.58
CA LEU A 34 1.10 -5.91 0.39
C LEU A 34 0.36 -5.46 -0.87
N THR A 35 1.13 -4.99 -1.85
CA THR A 35 0.70 -4.91 -3.25
C THR A 35 0.08 -6.26 -3.63
N ALA A 36 -1.09 -6.24 -4.27
CA ALA A 36 -1.73 -7.48 -4.69
C ALA A 36 -1.02 -8.01 -5.93
N PHE A 37 -0.80 -9.32 -5.97
CA PHE A 37 -0.16 -9.99 -7.10
C PHE A 37 -1.17 -10.95 -7.70
N GLU A 38 -1.37 -10.86 -9.01
CA GLU A 38 -2.24 -11.72 -9.79
C GLU A 38 -1.39 -12.54 -10.76
N GLY A 39 -1.48 -13.86 -10.70
CA GLY A 39 -0.63 -14.77 -11.49
C GLY A 39 0.83 -14.87 -11.01
N ILE A 40 1.26 -14.02 -10.07
CA ILE A 40 2.65 -13.98 -9.60
C ILE A 40 2.79 -14.67 -8.24
N PRO A 41 3.66 -15.70 -8.10
CA PRO A 41 3.99 -16.24 -6.80
C PRO A 41 4.66 -15.17 -5.94
N LYS A 42 4.13 -14.96 -4.72
CA LYS A 42 4.73 -14.00 -3.77
C LYS A 42 6.15 -14.46 -3.45
N PRO A 43 7.17 -13.56 -3.47
CA PRO A 43 8.52 -13.95 -3.12
C PRO A 43 8.58 -14.49 -1.69
N TYR A 44 9.38 -15.54 -1.52
CA TYR A 44 9.61 -16.17 -0.22
C TYR A 44 10.13 -15.13 0.79
N PRO A 45 9.70 -15.21 2.06
CA PRO A 45 10.25 -14.34 3.09
C PRO A 45 11.75 -14.60 3.28
N THR A 46 12.54 -13.52 3.30
CA THR A 46 13.94 -13.58 3.73
C THR A 46 14.03 -14.04 5.19
N ALA A 47 15.07 -14.79 5.55
CA ALA A 47 15.22 -15.41 6.87
C ALA A 47 15.09 -14.40 8.03
N GLY A 48 15.74 -13.24 7.94
CA GLY A 48 15.62 -12.18 8.96
C GLY A 48 14.21 -11.62 9.10
N GLN A 49 13.41 -11.62 8.02
CA GLN A 49 12.02 -11.16 8.05
C GLN A 49 11.07 -12.22 8.62
N ALA A 50 11.33 -13.51 8.37
CA ALA A 50 10.60 -14.61 9.00
C ALA A 50 10.79 -14.59 10.53
N TRP A 51 12.01 -14.36 11.00
CA TRP A 51 12.32 -14.17 12.43
C TRP A 51 11.62 -12.94 13.02
N ALA A 52 11.60 -11.81 12.31
CA ALA A 52 10.90 -10.61 12.78
C ALA A 52 9.37 -10.78 12.82
N ALA A 53 8.81 -11.64 11.97
CA ALA A 53 7.38 -11.98 11.98
C ALA A 53 7.07 -12.96 13.14
N ALA A 54 7.89 -13.99 13.32
CA ALA A 54 7.79 -14.92 14.44
C ALA A 54 7.94 -14.20 15.78
N GLY A 55 8.92 -13.30 15.92
CA GLY A 55 9.10 -12.49 17.12
C GLY A 55 7.90 -11.59 17.42
N ARG A 56 7.29 -10.98 16.41
CA ARG A 56 6.03 -10.21 16.58
C ARG A 56 4.85 -11.08 16.98
N PHE A 57 4.79 -12.32 16.50
CA PHE A 57 3.76 -13.28 16.90
C PHE A 57 3.94 -13.70 18.37
N VAL A 58 5.17 -14.07 18.76
CA VAL A 58 5.51 -14.41 20.15
C VAL A 58 5.26 -13.24 21.10
N ALA A 59 5.64 -12.02 20.71
CA ALA A 59 5.38 -10.83 21.52
C ALA A 59 3.89 -10.49 21.68
N ARG A 60 3.04 -10.92 20.74
CA ARG A 60 1.58 -10.74 20.80
C ARG A 60 0.84 -11.92 21.42
N LEU A 61 1.53 -13.04 21.63
CA LEU A 61 0.97 -14.23 22.28
C LEU A 61 0.30 -13.90 23.63
N PRO A 62 0.88 -13.07 24.51
CA PRO A 62 0.24 -12.70 25.78
C PRO A 62 -1.06 -11.93 25.59
N VAL A 63 -1.11 -11.04 24.58
CA VAL A 63 -2.33 -10.29 24.24
C VAL A 63 -3.40 -11.24 23.70
N TYR A 64 -3.02 -12.19 22.84
CA TYR A 64 -3.97 -13.18 22.33
C TYR A 64 -4.49 -14.10 23.44
N LEU A 65 -3.63 -14.51 24.37
CA LEU A 65 -4.04 -15.30 25.54
C LEU A 65 -4.98 -14.49 26.44
N PHE A 66 -4.69 -13.21 26.67
CA PHE A 66 -5.56 -12.34 27.46
C PHE A 66 -6.91 -12.10 26.80
N VAL A 67 -6.94 -11.79 25.49
CA VAL A 67 -8.20 -11.64 24.72
C VAL A 67 -8.98 -12.95 24.71
N SER A 68 -8.31 -14.10 24.51
CA SER A 68 -8.94 -15.41 24.57
C SER A 68 -9.56 -15.67 25.94
N TRP A 69 -8.88 -15.29 27.02
CA TRP A 69 -9.36 -15.46 28.39
C TRP A 69 -10.54 -14.54 28.70
N VAL A 70 -10.49 -13.29 28.24
CA VAL A 70 -11.62 -12.33 28.33
C VAL A 70 -12.84 -12.83 27.55
N VAL A 71 -12.67 -13.37 26.34
CA VAL A 71 -13.77 -13.95 25.55
C VAL A 71 -14.36 -15.18 26.25
N LEU A 72 -13.52 -16.02 26.87
CA LEU A 72 -13.96 -17.17 27.65
C LEU A 72 -14.75 -16.79 28.91
N LEU A 73 -14.40 -15.66 29.54
CA LEU A 73 -15.09 -15.12 30.72
C LEU A 73 -16.33 -14.29 30.38
N ALA A 74 -16.37 -13.67 29.21
CA ALA A 74 -17.48 -12.81 28.77
C ALA A 74 -18.62 -13.57 28.09
N GLY A 75 -18.93 -14.79 28.59
CA GLY A 75 -19.87 -15.77 28.05
C GLY A 75 -20.97 -15.20 27.13
N GLU A 76 -21.08 -15.77 25.94
CA GLU A 76 -22.12 -15.52 24.92
C GLU A 76 -22.61 -14.06 24.82
N SER A 77 -21.70 -13.09 24.79
CA SER A 77 -22.02 -11.80 24.19
C SER A 77 -21.62 -11.84 22.72
N GLY A 78 -22.63 -12.04 21.86
CA GLY A 78 -22.51 -11.97 20.40
C GLY A 78 -22.08 -10.58 19.95
N GLY A 79 -20.78 -10.32 20.08
CA GLY A 79 -20.13 -9.14 19.53
C GLY A 79 -19.98 -9.36 18.04
N ASP A 80 -20.88 -8.76 17.26
CA ASP A 80 -20.79 -8.72 15.80
C ASP A 80 -19.44 -8.08 15.44
N VAL A 81 -18.48 -8.93 15.03
CA VAL A 81 -17.13 -8.52 14.69
C VAL A 81 -17.25 -7.69 13.44
N GLY A 82 -17.28 -6.36 13.64
CA GLY A 82 -17.44 -5.36 12.60
C GLY A 82 -16.69 -5.78 11.35
N THR A 83 -17.46 -6.15 10.32
CA THR A 83 -16.92 -6.65 9.07
C THR A 83 -16.02 -5.58 8.49
N SER A 84 -14.71 -5.75 8.67
CA SER A 84 -13.74 -4.82 8.13
C SER A 84 -13.94 -4.83 6.63
N SER A 85 -14.45 -3.72 6.08
CA SER A 85 -14.62 -3.60 4.64
C SER A 85 -13.29 -3.97 3.99
N PRO A 86 -13.26 -5.00 3.15
CA PRO A 86 -12.02 -5.61 2.71
C PRO A 86 -11.18 -4.57 1.99
N ARG A 87 -9.95 -4.41 2.50
CA ARG A 87 -9.03 -3.34 2.13
C ARG A 87 -8.71 -3.44 0.65
N ARG A 88 -9.22 -2.49 -0.15
CA ARG A 88 -8.92 -2.37 -1.58
C ARG A 88 -7.40 -2.18 -1.75
N PRO A 89 -6.70 -3.00 -2.55
CA PRO A 89 -5.27 -2.83 -2.80
C PRO A 89 -4.95 -1.42 -3.28
N ALA A 90 -3.78 -0.90 -2.92
CA ALA A 90 -3.30 0.37 -3.47
C ALA A 90 -2.82 0.19 -4.92
N ALA A 91 -2.22 -0.97 -5.21
CA ALA A 91 -1.87 -1.40 -6.54
C ALA A 91 -2.05 -2.92 -6.70
N VAL A 92 -2.32 -3.35 -7.92
CA VAL A 92 -2.39 -4.75 -8.34
C VAL A 92 -1.37 -4.97 -9.45
N VAL A 93 -0.48 -5.94 -9.27
CA VAL A 93 0.61 -6.25 -10.21
C VAL A 93 0.30 -7.57 -10.88
N TRP A 94 0.48 -7.63 -12.20
CA TRP A 94 0.21 -8.77 -13.04
C TRP A 94 1.35 -8.97 -14.05
N GLY A 95 1.64 -10.22 -14.42
CA GLY A 95 2.76 -10.58 -15.29
C GLY A 95 3.44 -11.90 -14.89
N ASP A 96 4.60 -12.17 -15.49
CA ASP A 96 5.38 -13.40 -15.25
C ASP A 96 6.36 -13.25 -14.07
N GLY A 97 5.82 -13.15 -12.88
CA GLY A 97 6.61 -13.16 -11.65
C GLY A 97 7.50 -11.94 -11.44
N LEU A 98 8.56 -12.13 -10.64
CA LEU A 98 9.61 -11.12 -10.40
C LEU A 98 10.50 -10.87 -11.63
N ALA A 99 10.50 -11.77 -12.60
CA ALA A 99 11.25 -11.63 -13.85
C ALA A 99 10.62 -10.57 -14.76
N SER A 100 9.31 -10.35 -14.63
CA SER A 100 8.63 -9.27 -15.33
C SER A 100 9.03 -7.88 -14.81
N ARG A 101 8.94 -6.87 -15.68
CA ARG A 101 9.18 -5.47 -15.34
C ARG A 101 8.27 -5.02 -14.21
N ALA A 102 6.96 -5.27 -14.32
CA ALA A 102 6.00 -4.94 -13.26
C ALA A 102 6.34 -5.62 -11.92
N GLY A 103 6.73 -6.89 -11.97
CA GLY A 103 7.16 -7.65 -10.79
C GLY A 103 8.41 -7.07 -10.14
N SER A 104 9.42 -6.71 -10.95
CA SER A 104 10.66 -6.09 -10.48
C SER A 104 10.42 -4.71 -9.82
N LEU A 105 9.52 -3.88 -10.37
CA LEU A 105 9.14 -2.58 -9.76
C LEU A 105 8.38 -2.77 -8.44
N ALA A 106 7.54 -3.78 -8.37
CA ALA A 106 6.69 -4.03 -7.22
C ALA A 106 7.36 -4.86 -6.11
N ALA A 107 8.44 -5.59 -6.42
CA ALA A 107 9.15 -6.40 -5.45
C ALA A 107 9.60 -5.57 -4.24
N PRO A 108 10.19 -4.37 -4.45
CA PRO A 108 10.53 -3.48 -3.37
C PRO A 108 9.30 -2.97 -2.59
N ALA A 109 8.14 -2.84 -3.21
CA ALA A 109 6.89 -2.34 -2.62
C ALA A 109 6.13 -3.36 -1.75
N LEU A 110 6.42 -4.65 -1.90
CA LEU A 110 5.67 -5.74 -1.26
C LEU A 110 5.56 -5.63 0.26
N ARG A 111 6.59 -5.14 0.95
CA ARG A 111 6.73 -5.32 2.40
C ARG A 111 7.05 -4.04 3.17
N ARG A 112 6.92 -2.88 2.52
CA ARG A 112 7.10 -1.58 3.16
C ARG A 112 5.91 -0.66 2.88
N PRO A 113 5.53 0.20 3.85
CA PRO A 113 4.61 1.28 3.57
C PRO A 113 5.25 2.27 2.60
N GLY A 114 4.43 2.84 1.73
CA GLY A 114 4.92 3.75 0.71
C GLY A 114 3.81 4.28 -0.18
N ILE A 115 4.19 4.98 -1.24
CA ILE A 115 3.28 5.63 -2.16
C ILE A 115 3.57 5.14 -3.55
N TRP A 116 2.55 4.60 -4.22
CA TRP A 116 2.58 4.44 -5.67
C TRP A 116 2.29 5.80 -6.29
N ALA A 117 3.23 6.31 -7.07
CA ALA A 117 3.10 7.56 -7.79
C ALA A 117 3.14 7.28 -9.29
N LEU A 118 2.10 7.72 -10.00
CA LEU A 118 2.05 7.73 -11.45
C LEU A 118 2.07 9.18 -11.91
N THR A 119 3.04 9.54 -12.73
CA THR A 119 3.14 10.86 -13.35
C THR A 119 3.00 10.73 -14.86
N ASP A 120 3.09 11.84 -15.57
CA ASP A 120 3.22 11.84 -17.02
C ASP A 120 4.58 11.35 -17.52
N ARG A 121 5.59 11.31 -16.65
CA ARG A 121 6.98 10.97 -17.03
C ARG A 121 7.51 9.68 -16.44
N ARG A 122 6.90 9.16 -15.37
CA ARG A 122 7.38 7.94 -14.70
C ARG A 122 6.29 7.30 -13.85
N VAL A 123 6.51 6.02 -13.58
CA VAL A 123 5.86 5.31 -12.48
C VAL A 123 6.90 5.01 -11.42
N ALA A 124 6.57 5.26 -10.16
CA ALA A 124 7.47 4.99 -9.06
C ALA A 124 6.75 4.44 -7.83
N PHE A 125 7.51 3.68 -7.05
CA PHE A 125 7.16 3.37 -5.68
C PHE A 125 8.11 4.12 -4.75
N LEU A 126 7.52 4.90 -3.83
CA LEU A 126 8.27 5.71 -2.88
C LEU A 126 8.13 5.15 -1.47
N GLY A 127 9.26 4.95 -0.81
CA GLY A 127 9.33 4.57 0.59
C GLY A 127 9.31 5.82 1.46
N VAL A 128 8.53 5.79 2.53
CA VAL A 128 8.53 6.87 3.53
C VAL A 128 9.37 6.42 4.73
N ARG A 129 10.47 7.12 5.00
CA ARG A 129 11.35 6.83 6.16
C ARG A 129 10.81 7.56 7.39
N GLY A 130 10.39 6.81 8.42
CA GLY A 130 9.93 7.35 9.70
C GLY A 130 8.79 6.55 10.34
N ARG A 131 8.30 7.00 11.51
CA ARG A 131 7.12 6.41 12.16
C ARG A 131 5.85 6.85 11.45
N THR A 132 5.36 6.04 10.51
CA THR A 132 4.05 6.20 9.86
C THR A 132 2.95 5.51 10.68
N ARG A 133 1.87 6.20 11.09
CA ARG A 133 0.75 5.58 11.81
C ARG A 133 -0.39 5.18 10.88
N SER A 134 -0.88 3.95 11.03
CA SER A 134 -2.16 3.53 10.47
C SER A 134 -3.33 4.04 11.32
N ARG A 135 -4.48 4.29 10.67
CA ARG A 135 -5.74 4.89 11.17
C ARG A 135 -6.23 4.49 12.57
N LEU A 136 -5.80 3.35 13.12
CA LEU A 136 -6.25 2.84 14.43
C LEU A 136 -5.72 3.63 15.65
N LEU A 137 -4.72 4.52 15.48
CA LEU A 137 -4.14 5.31 16.58
C LEU A 137 -3.96 6.80 16.22
N SER A 138 -4.69 7.30 15.21
CA SER A 138 -4.73 8.74 14.92
C SER A 138 -5.78 9.41 15.79
N ALA A 139 -5.35 9.93 16.95
CA ALA A 139 -5.99 11.11 17.51
C ALA A 139 -5.78 12.24 16.49
N ALA A 140 -6.86 12.78 15.96
CA ALA A 140 -6.83 13.82 14.93
C ALA A 140 -6.07 15.06 15.42
N PRO A 141 -5.07 15.57 14.68
CA PRO A 141 -4.84 17.00 14.62
C PRO A 141 -5.62 17.52 13.43
N THR A 142 -6.70 18.26 13.71
CA THR A 142 -7.21 19.28 12.80
C THR A 142 -6.05 20.18 12.37
N PRO A 143 -5.95 20.59 11.09
CA PRO A 143 -4.85 21.43 10.65
C PRO A 143 -5.11 22.84 11.16
N ARG A 144 -4.41 23.25 12.23
CA ARG A 144 -4.26 24.66 12.55
C ARG A 144 -2.82 25.04 12.25
N GLY A 145 -2.67 25.88 11.23
CA GLY A 145 -1.49 26.71 11.04
C GLY A 145 -0.27 26.02 10.45
N SER A 146 0.46 26.80 9.66
CA SER A 146 1.87 26.64 9.40
C SER A 146 2.64 26.49 10.72
N HIS A 147 2.85 25.26 11.19
CA HIS A 147 3.64 25.02 12.38
C HIS A 147 5.12 24.82 12.01
N GLU A 148 5.94 25.75 12.49
CA GLU A 148 7.33 25.49 12.86
C GLU A 148 7.41 24.11 13.54
N GLY A 149 8.09 23.16 12.89
CA GLY A 149 8.30 21.81 13.43
C GLY A 149 7.75 20.66 12.58
N TYR A 150 7.01 20.92 11.48
CA TYR A 150 6.79 19.90 10.46
C TYR A 150 8.11 19.63 9.72
N ARG A 151 8.81 18.57 10.12
CA ARG A 151 9.86 17.99 9.29
C ARG A 151 9.20 17.01 8.34
N PRO A 152 9.23 17.25 7.02
CA PRO A 152 8.75 16.29 6.04
C PRO A 152 9.43 14.94 6.28
N ALA A 153 8.64 13.86 6.23
CA ALA A 153 9.22 12.53 6.37
C ALA A 153 10.09 12.27 5.13
N PRO A 154 11.38 11.96 5.29
CA PRO A 154 12.26 11.77 4.15
C PRO A 154 11.70 10.67 3.25
N ILE A 155 11.52 11.01 1.98
CA ILE A 155 11.06 10.10 0.95
C ILE A 155 12.28 9.50 0.28
N GLU A 156 12.19 8.22 -0.04
CA GLU A 156 13.18 7.51 -0.83
C GLU A 156 12.50 6.96 -2.07
N THR A 157 13.01 7.30 -3.26
CA THR A 157 12.65 6.58 -4.48
C THR A 157 13.21 5.18 -4.38
N VAL A 158 12.31 4.21 -4.27
CA VAL A 158 12.69 2.82 -4.07
C VAL A 158 12.89 2.12 -5.41
N ALA A 159 11.98 2.40 -6.32
CA ALA A 159 11.89 1.79 -7.63
C ALA A 159 11.18 2.81 -8.53
N GLU A 160 11.71 3.05 -9.71
CA GLU A 160 11.11 3.92 -10.71
C GLU A 160 11.31 3.32 -12.10
N PHE A 161 10.37 3.61 -13.00
CA PHE A 161 10.51 3.40 -14.43
C PHE A 161 10.13 4.67 -15.19
N PRO A 162 10.98 5.13 -16.12
CA PRO A 162 10.69 6.28 -16.98
C PRO A 162 9.60 5.98 -18.02
N ALA A 163 9.01 7.02 -18.61
CA ALA A 163 7.85 6.94 -19.50
C ALA A 163 8.07 6.15 -20.80
N ASP A 164 9.32 5.94 -21.21
CA ASP A 164 9.67 5.09 -22.36
C ASP A 164 9.58 3.59 -22.03
N GLU A 165 9.55 3.23 -20.74
CA GLU A 165 9.50 1.84 -20.29
C GLU A 165 8.07 1.32 -20.05
N TRP A 166 7.06 2.19 -20.06
CA TRP A 166 5.66 1.84 -19.81
C TRP A 166 4.68 2.68 -20.63
N ALA A 167 3.49 2.13 -20.88
CA ALA A 167 2.40 2.82 -21.55
C ALA A 167 1.17 2.91 -20.64
N TYR A 168 0.52 4.09 -20.62
CA TYR A 168 -0.78 4.24 -19.97
C TYR A 168 -1.87 3.59 -20.84
N ALA A 169 -2.54 2.55 -20.32
CA ALA A 169 -3.59 1.83 -21.04
C ALA A 169 -5.00 2.19 -20.58
N GLY A 170 -5.17 3.33 -19.88
CA GLY A 170 -6.46 3.83 -19.46
C GLY A 170 -6.87 3.41 -18.05
N THR A 171 -8.17 3.50 -17.77
CA THR A 171 -8.76 3.10 -16.49
C THR A 171 -9.44 1.75 -16.63
N VAL A 172 -9.28 0.89 -15.62
CA VAL A 172 -9.92 -0.42 -15.54
C VAL A 172 -10.69 -0.58 -14.24
N GLU A 173 -11.89 -1.13 -14.32
CA GLU A 173 -12.63 -1.55 -13.15
C GLU A 173 -12.14 -2.93 -12.71
N ARG A 174 -11.57 -3.01 -11.51
CA ARG A 174 -11.13 -4.29 -10.95
C ARG A 174 -12.26 -4.93 -10.17
N THR A 175 -12.44 -6.23 -10.36
CA THR A 175 -13.39 -7.04 -9.60
C THR A 175 -12.65 -8.12 -8.81
N ARG A 176 -13.29 -8.64 -7.76
CA ARG A 176 -12.85 -9.81 -7.02
C ARG A 176 -13.97 -10.81 -6.92
N THR A 177 -13.60 -12.08 -6.91
CA THR A 177 -14.51 -13.17 -6.62
C THR A 177 -14.43 -13.51 -5.13
N THR A 178 -15.57 -13.48 -4.43
CA THR A 178 -15.62 -13.89 -3.02
C THR A 178 -15.47 -15.41 -2.91
N ARG A 179 -14.62 -15.89 -1.99
CA ARG A 179 -14.36 -17.34 -1.85
C ARG A 179 -15.61 -18.15 -1.48
N LEU A 180 -16.42 -17.64 -0.56
CA LEU A 180 -17.59 -18.34 -0.02
C LEU A 180 -18.79 -18.33 -0.97
N LEU A 181 -19.11 -17.17 -1.53
CA LEU A 181 -20.32 -16.98 -2.35
C LEU A 181 -20.06 -17.02 -3.85
N LYS A 182 -18.79 -17.20 -4.27
CA LYS A 182 -18.33 -17.11 -5.67
C LYS A 182 -18.85 -15.87 -6.41
N ARG A 183 -19.17 -14.79 -5.69
CA ARG A 183 -19.78 -13.59 -6.24
C ARG A 183 -18.68 -12.63 -6.67
N THR A 184 -18.79 -12.15 -7.90
CA THR A 184 -17.97 -11.06 -8.41
C THR A 184 -18.43 -9.74 -7.78
N LYS A 185 -17.50 -9.01 -7.17
CA LYS A 185 -17.73 -7.69 -6.58
C LYS A 185 -16.70 -6.70 -7.11
N SER A 186 -17.15 -5.50 -7.50
CA SER A 186 -16.26 -4.40 -7.84
C SER A 186 -15.39 -4.00 -6.64
N ILE A 187 -14.10 -3.78 -6.91
CA ILE A 187 -13.09 -3.27 -5.99
C ILE A 187 -12.83 -1.78 -6.29
N GLY A 188 -13.35 -1.25 -7.40
CA GLY A 188 -13.19 0.13 -7.85
C GLY A 188 -12.28 0.27 -9.07
N GLU A 189 -12.06 1.52 -9.45
CA GLU A 189 -11.27 1.92 -10.61
C GLU A 189 -9.77 2.00 -10.32
N TYR A 190 -8.99 1.59 -11.31
CA TYR A 190 -7.54 1.63 -11.29
C TYR A 190 -7.02 2.22 -12.60
N ALA A 191 -6.00 3.07 -12.51
CA ALA A 191 -5.18 3.48 -13.64
C ALA A 191 -4.27 2.30 -14.03
N ARG A 192 -4.35 1.86 -15.29
CA ARG A 192 -3.56 0.75 -15.81
C ARG A 192 -2.32 1.25 -16.53
N ILE A 193 -1.18 0.71 -16.13
CA ILE A 193 0.07 0.80 -16.89
C ILE A 193 0.50 -0.58 -17.39
N VAL A 194 1.09 -0.60 -18.58
CA VAL A 194 1.54 -1.80 -19.27
C VAL A 194 3.00 -1.62 -19.67
N PHE A 195 3.82 -2.64 -19.44
CA PHE A 195 5.22 -2.68 -19.85
C PHE A 195 5.38 -3.42 -21.18
N ALA A 196 6.51 -3.21 -21.85
CA ALA A 196 6.80 -3.84 -23.15
C ALA A 196 6.83 -5.38 -23.11
N ASP A 197 7.12 -5.98 -21.95
CA ASP A 197 7.09 -7.43 -21.72
C ASP A 197 5.68 -8.00 -21.52
N GLY A 198 4.64 -7.17 -21.68
CA GLY A 198 3.24 -7.55 -21.46
C GLY A 198 2.87 -7.71 -19.99
N SER A 199 3.72 -7.28 -19.05
CA SER A 199 3.35 -7.16 -17.63
C SER A 199 2.73 -5.80 -17.33
N GLY A 200 2.14 -5.62 -16.14
CA GLY A 200 1.60 -4.32 -15.78
C GLY A 200 1.16 -4.15 -14.33
N ILE A 201 0.78 -2.92 -14.04
CA ILE A 201 0.39 -2.48 -12.70
C ILE A 201 -0.87 -1.65 -12.84
N ASP A 202 -1.85 -1.98 -12.00
CA ASP A 202 -3.08 -1.23 -11.88
C ASP A 202 -3.00 -0.47 -10.55
N VAL A 203 -2.90 0.86 -10.62
CA VAL A 203 -2.79 1.77 -9.47
C VAL A 203 -4.16 2.31 -9.12
N ARG A 204 -4.57 2.22 -7.86
CA ARG A 204 -5.92 2.63 -7.44
C ARG A 204 -6.10 4.14 -7.64
N LYS A 205 -7.21 4.55 -8.26
CA LYS A 205 -7.55 5.97 -8.36
C LYS A 205 -7.92 6.51 -6.97
N GLY A 206 -7.37 7.68 -6.65
CA GLY A 206 -7.40 8.34 -5.34
C GLY A 206 -8.70 9.09 -5.06
#